data_AF-A0A7X1CM13-F1
#
_entry.id   AF-A0A7X1CM13-F1
#
_cell.length_a   1.000
_cell.length_b   1.000
_cell.length_c   1.000
_cell.angle_alpha   90.00
_cell.angle_beta   90.00
_cell.angle_gamma   90.00
#
_symmetry.space_group_name_H-M   'P 1'
#
loop_
_entity.id
_entity.type
_entity.pdbx_description
1 polymer ?
#
loop_
_entity_poly.entity_id
_entity_poly.type
_entity_poly.pdbx_seq_one_letter_code
_entity_poly.pdbx_strand_id
1 'polypeptide(L)'
;MKKSMDKIKNMLAYLSRSSWEKRQYIKYDKERRDLETLTNRELSSKYVNTKAKYEYKRNILSFFVGAILLAIFMGMWGIFYNAVKQSLKLIYSVSASNELAVASLIIASIFFAIVVILIIFFLFMYLNSLHYLHRQLLIIEEVRDDRK
;
A
#
# COMPACT_ATOMS: atom_id res chain seq x y z
N MET A 1 -10.32 21.83 34.25
CA MET A 1 -11.17 20.99 33.38
C MET A 1 -11.54 21.62 32.03
N LYS A 2 -12.04 22.87 31.96
CA LYS A 2 -12.46 23.53 30.69
C LYS A 2 -11.41 23.47 29.55
N LYS A 3 -10.15 23.77 29.87
CA LYS A 3 -9.04 23.79 28.89
C LYS A 3 -8.72 22.42 28.25
N SER A 4 -9.05 21.32 28.94
CA SER A 4 -8.90 19.94 28.43
C SER A 4 -10.03 19.59 27.45
N MET A 5 -11.27 19.95 27.79
CA MET A 5 -12.44 19.78 26.92
C MET A 5 -12.31 20.54 25.60
N ASP A 6 -11.79 21.78 25.63
CA ASP A 6 -11.59 22.57 24.41
C ASP A 6 -10.53 21.95 23.48
N LYS A 7 -9.46 21.36 24.03
CA LYS A 7 -8.47 20.61 23.24
C LYS A 7 -9.08 19.38 22.57
N ILE A 8 -9.88 18.62 23.32
CA ILE A 8 -10.56 17.42 22.80
C ILE A 8 -11.56 17.80 21.71
N LYS A 9 -12.32 18.89 21.91
CA LYS A 9 -13.30 19.39 20.93
C LYS A 9 -12.63 19.86 19.65
N ASN A 10 -11.48 20.54 19.73
CA ASN A 10 -10.69 20.94 18.57
C ASN A 10 -10.08 19.74 17.83
N MET A 11 -9.64 18.70 18.57
CA MET A 11 -9.13 17.47 17.98
C MET A 11 -10.22 16.67 17.27
N LEU A 12 -11.41 16.58 17.87
CA LEU A 12 -12.59 15.98 17.25
C LEU A 12 -13.06 16.77 16.03
N ALA A 13 -13.03 18.10 16.08
CA ALA A 13 -13.32 18.95 14.93
C ALA A 13 -12.28 18.77 13.81
N TYR A 14 -10.99 18.54 14.15
CA TYR A 14 -9.95 18.21 13.19
C TYR A 14 -10.11 16.81 12.57
N LEU A 15 -10.68 15.86 13.31
CA LEU A 15 -11.01 14.51 12.81
C LEU A 15 -12.37 14.45 12.11
N SER A 16 -13.22 15.47 12.29
CA SER A 16 -14.51 15.58 11.62
C SER A 16 -14.34 15.49 10.10
N ARG A 17 -15.28 14.80 9.45
CA ARG A 17 -15.30 14.58 8.01
C ARG A 17 -15.17 15.89 7.22
N SER A 18 -15.82 16.97 7.67
CA SER A 18 -15.77 18.27 6.95
C SER A 18 -14.38 18.89 6.95
N SER A 19 -13.58 18.69 8.00
CA SER A 19 -12.21 19.22 8.05
C SER A 19 -11.23 18.34 7.26
N TRP A 20 -11.47 17.03 7.15
CA TRP A 20 -10.72 16.16 6.24
C TRP A 20 -10.99 16.49 4.77
N GLU A 21 -12.26 16.63 4.37
CA GLU A 21 -12.66 17.00 3.01
C GLU A 21 -12.09 18.37 2.64
N LYS A 22 -12.16 19.35 3.55
CA LYS A 22 -11.56 20.67 3.34
C LYS A 22 -10.04 20.59 3.13
N ARG A 23 -9.33 19.71 3.84
CA ARG A 23 -7.89 19.50 3.62
C ARG A 23 -7.59 18.85 2.27
N GLN A 24 -8.40 17.89 1.84
CA GLN A 24 -8.26 17.28 0.51
C GLN A 24 -8.51 18.33 -0.59
N TYR A 25 -9.56 19.14 -0.43
CA TYR A 25 -9.87 20.23 -1.34
C TYR A 25 -8.72 21.23 -1.44
N ILE A 26 -8.17 21.71 -0.32
CA ILE A 26 -7.03 22.66 -0.33
C ILE A 26 -5.81 22.07 -1.06
N LYS A 27 -5.53 20.78 -0.88
CA LYS A 27 -4.43 20.11 -1.60
C LYS A 27 -4.71 20.02 -3.09
N TYR A 28 -5.92 19.61 -3.45
CA TYR A 28 -6.37 19.53 -4.83
C TYR A 28 -6.32 20.89 -5.53
N ASP A 29 -6.88 21.92 -4.91
CA ASP A 29 -6.92 23.29 -5.42
C ASP A 29 -5.52 23.86 -5.62
N LYS A 30 -4.58 23.58 -4.70
CA LYS A 30 -3.17 23.92 -4.90
C LYS A 30 -2.55 23.19 -6.10
N GLU A 31 -2.72 21.86 -6.18
CA GLU A 31 -2.20 21.06 -7.29
C GLU A 31 -2.78 21.49 -8.64
N ARG A 32 -4.07 21.86 -8.68
CA ARG A 32 -4.75 22.36 -9.88
C ARG A 32 -4.21 23.72 -10.30
N ARG A 33 -4.09 24.69 -9.39
CA ARG A 33 -3.50 26.01 -9.70
C ARG A 33 -2.08 25.89 -10.25
N ASP A 34 -1.25 25.03 -9.66
CA ASP A 34 0.11 24.80 -10.15
C ASP A 34 0.09 24.28 -11.61
N LEU A 35 -0.87 23.43 -11.97
CA LEU A 35 -1.06 22.94 -13.34
C LEU A 35 -1.63 24.00 -14.29
N GLU A 36 -2.53 24.86 -13.80
CA GLU A 36 -3.11 25.97 -14.55
C GLU A 36 -2.07 27.00 -15.00
N THR A 37 -0.95 27.13 -14.27
CA THR A 37 0.17 28.01 -14.69
C THR A 37 1.02 27.45 -15.83
N LEU A 38 0.91 26.16 -16.15
CA LEU A 38 1.73 25.53 -17.19
C LEU A 38 1.22 25.86 -18.59
N THR A 39 2.14 26.00 -19.53
CA THR A 39 1.80 26.06 -20.97
C THR A 39 1.19 24.75 -21.45
N ASN A 40 0.44 24.78 -22.57
CA ASN A 40 -0.17 23.56 -23.13
C ASN A 40 0.84 22.46 -23.47
N ARG A 41 2.05 22.83 -23.90
CA ARG A 41 3.15 21.89 -24.17
C ARG A 41 3.69 21.25 -22.90
N GLU A 42 3.92 22.05 -21.86
CA GLU A 42 4.39 21.54 -20.56
C GLU A 42 3.35 20.64 -19.89
N LEU A 43 2.07 21.04 -19.92
CA LEU A 43 0.97 20.23 -19.41
C LEU A 43 0.87 18.88 -20.14
N SER A 44 1.01 18.90 -21.47
CA SER A 44 1.01 17.68 -22.29
C SER A 44 2.21 16.76 -21.98
N SER A 45 3.40 17.33 -21.82
CA SER A 45 4.59 16.56 -21.42
C SER A 45 4.41 15.92 -20.04
N LYS A 46 3.88 16.68 -19.07
CA LYS A 46 3.58 16.19 -17.72
C LYS A 46 2.53 15.08 -17.74
N TYR A 47 1.47 15.23 -18.55
CA TYR A 47 0.47 14.19 -18.77
C TYR A 47 1.10 12.88 -19.26
N VAL A 48 1.87 12.94 -20.35
CA VAL A 48 2.50 11.75 -20.95
C VAL A 48 3.43 11.07 -19.96
N ASN A 49 4.26 11.82 -19.23
CA ASN A 49 5.20 11.26 -18.26
C ASN A 49 4.47 10.62 -17.06
N THR A 50 3.46 11.29 -16.51
CA THR A 50 2.66 10.73 -15.40
C THR A 50 1.90 9.48 -15.83
N LYS A 51 1.31 9.48 -17.04
CA LYS A 51 0.61 8.32 -17.61
C LYS A 51 1.55 7.15 -17.84
N ALA A 52 2.72 7.39 -18.42
CA ALA A 52 3.73 6.35 -18.63
C ALA A 52 4.16 5.71 -17.30
N LYS A 53 4.41 6.52 -16.28
CA LYS A 53 4.76 6.03 -14.93
C LYS A 53 3.63 5.22 -14.29
N TYR A 54 2.39 5.67 -14.41
CA TYR A 54 1.22 4.96 -13.89
C TYR A 54 1.05 3.60 -14.58
N GLU A 55 1.06 3.55 -15.91
CA GLU A 55 0.91 2.32 -16.70
C GLU A 55 2.03 1.32 -16.40
N TYR A 56 3.29 1.78 -16.36
CA TYR A 56 4.43 0.93 -16.00
C TYR A 56 4.27 0.32 -14.61
N LYS A 57 3.91 1.14 -13.61
CA LYS A 57 3.69 0.64 -12.26
C LYS A 57 2.50 -0.30 -12.15
N ARG A 58 1.40 -0.02 -12.85
CA ARG A 58 0.23 -0.90 -12.90
C ARG A 58 0.59 -2.26 -13.50
N ASN A 59 1.35 -2.26 -14.60
CA ASN A 59 1.78 -3.49 -15.25
C ASN A 59 2.68 -4.33 -14.35
N ILE A 60 3.65 -3.73 -13.65
CA ILE A 60 4.48 -4.47 -12.67
C ILE A 60 3.59 -5.12 -11.60
N LEU A 61 2.60 -4.40 -11.09
CA LEU A 61 1.68 -4.96 -10.09
C LEU A 61 0.90 -6.15 -10.67
N SER A 62 0.38 -6.02 -11.90
CA SER A 62 -0.30 -7.11 -12.59
C SER A 62 0.60 -8.33 -12.79
N PHE A 63 1.85 -8.14 -13.20
CA PHE A 63 2.83 -9.24 -13.31
C PHE A 63 3.11 -9.89 -11.96
N PHE A 64 3.27 -9.08 -10.90
CA PHE A 64 3.51 -9.59 -9.55
C PHE A 64 2.33 -10.43 -9.03
N VAL A 65 1.10 -9.96 -9.21
CA VAL A 65 -0.11 -10.71 -8.87
C VAL A 65 -0.21 -11.99 -9.69
N GLY A 66 0.07 -11.91 -11.00
CA GLY A 66 0.10 -13.08 -11.88
C GLY A 66 1.12 -14.13 -11.44
N ALA A 67 2.32 -13.71 -11.04
CA ALA A 67 3.36 -14.60 -10.53
C ALA A 67 2.95 -15.29 -9.23
N ILE A 68 2.31 -14.57 -8.30
CA ILE A 68 1.77 -15.16 -7.06
C ILE A 68 0.71 -16.21 -7.37
N LEU A 69 -0.23 -15.89 -8.27
CA LEU A 69 -1.27 -16.83 -8.68
C LEU A 69 -0.68 -18.09 -9.30
N LEU A 70 0.29 -17.95 -10.22
CA LEU A 70 0.98 -19.09 -10.82
C LEU A 70 1.70 -19.94 -9.78
N ALA A 71 2.37 -19.32 -8.82
CA ALA A 71 3.05 -20.05 -7.76
C ALA A 71 2.05 -20.84 -6.90
N ILE A 72 0.89 -20.27 -6.58
CA ILE A 72 -0.21 -20.98 -5.90
C ILE A 72 -0.69 -22.18 -6.74
N PHE A 73 -0.90 -21.98 -8.05
CA PHE A 73 -1.34 -23.04 -8.97
C PHE A 73 -0.31 -24.17 -9.13
N MET A 74 0.99 -23.86 -9.14
CA MET A 74 2.08 -24.83 -9.30
C MET A 74 2.33 -25.72 -8.07
N GLY A 75 1.36 -25.84 -7.16
CA GLY A 75 1.42 -26.79 -6.05
C GLY A 75 2.28 -26.33 -4.87
N MET A 76 2.66 -25.04 -4.83
CA MET A 76 3.34 -24.46 -3.67
C MET A 76 2.53 -24.59 -2.39
N TRP A 77 1.18 -24.71 -2.51
CA TRP A 77 0.32 -25.05 -1.38
C TRP A 77 0.61 -26.41 -0.76
N GLY A 78 0.94 -27.42 -1.55
CA GLY A 78 1.28 -28.76 -1.04
C GLY A 78 2.56 -28.74 -0.21
N ILE A 79 3.56 -27.98 -0.67
CA ILE A 79 4.82 -27.78 0.04
C ILE A 79 4.57 -27.04 1.35
N PHE A 80 3.80 -25.94 1.30
CA PHE A 80 3.45 -25.18 2.49
C PHE A 80 2.63 -26.00 3.49
N TYR A 81 1.62 -26.72 3.04
CA TYR A 81 0.81 -27.60 3.88
C TYR A 81 1.65 -28.66 4.57
N ASN A 82 2.56 -29.31 3.84
CA ASN A 82 3.48 -30.29 4.40
C ASN A 82 4.43 -29.66 5.43
N ALA A 83 4.95 -28.46 5.16
CA ALA A 83 5.79 -27.73 6.11
C ALA A 83 5.03 -27.43 7.40
N VAL A 84 3.81 -26.89 7.31
CA VAL A 84 2.96 -26.62 8.49
C VAL A 84 2.65 -27.90 9.25
N LYS A 85 2.29 -28.98 8.54
CA LYS A 85 1.99 -30.28 9.15
C LYS A 85 3.19 -30.86 9.91
N GLN A 86 4.40 -30.77 9.34
CA GLN A 86 5.62 -31.23 10.01
C GLN A 86 5.96 -30.37 11.23
N SER A 87 5.84 -29.05 11.13
CA SER A 87 6.03 -28.14 12.26
C SER A 87 5.06 -28.41 13.41
N LEU A 88 3.77 -28.64 13.11
CA LEU A 88 2.77 -29.01 14.11
C LEU A 88 3.07 -30.36 14.74
N LYS A 89 3.44 -31.37 13.93
CA LYS A 89 3.81 -32.70 14.44
C LYS A 89 4.97 -32.61 15.43
N LEU A 90 6.00 -31.82 15.11
CA LEU A 90 7.12 -31.55 16.01
C LEU A 90 6.68 -30.89 17.32
N ILE A 91 5.76 -29.91 17.27
CA ILE A 91 5.23 -29.27 18.49
C ILE A 91 4.47 -30.27 19.37
N TYR A 92 3.63 -31.13 18.77
CA TYR A 92 2.79 -32.08 19.53
C TYR A 92 3.51 -33.37 19.94
N SER A 93 4.61 -33.77 19.26
CA SER A 93 5.38 -34.97 19.61
C SER A 93 6.45 -34.74 20.68
N VAL A 94 6.64 -33.50 21.14
CA VAL A 94 7.68 -33.17 22.13
C VAL A 94 7.20 -33.49 23.54
N SER A 95 7.49 -34.71 23.97
CA SER A 95 7.74 -35.01 25.38
C SER A 95 9.13 -34.46 25.74
N ALA A 96 9.19 -33.20 26.20
CA ALA A 96 10.25 -32.57 27.00
C ALA A 96 11.74 -32.65 26.57
N SER A 97 12.15 -33.34 25.50
CA SER A 97 13.57 -33.70 25.27
C SER A 97 14.31 -32.93 24.18
N ASN A 98 13.64 -32.02 23.43
CA ASN A 98 14.27 -31.30 22.31
C ASN A 98 13.95 -29.79 22.34
N GLU A 99 14.35 -29.10 23.41
CA GLU A 99 14.20 -27.64 23.55
C GLU A 99 14.80 -26.86 22.36
N LEU A 100 15.90 -27.36 21.78
CA LEU A 100 16.54 -26.78 20.59
C LEU A 100 15.64 -26.82 19.33
N ALA A 101 14.83 -27.86 19.16
CA ALA A 101 13.93 -27.99 18.02
C ALA A 101 12.74 -27.03 18.15
N VAL A 102 12.22 -26.84 19.37
CA VAL A 102 11.14 -25.89 19.64
C VAL A 102 11.64 -24.45 19.47
N ALA A 103 12.84 -24.12 19.99
CA ALA A 103 13.44 -22.79 19.85
C ALA A 103 13.68 -22.42 18.37
N SER A 104 14.20 -23.34 17.56
CA SER A 104 14.43 -23.09 16.13
C SER A 104 13.14 -22.87 15.34
N LEU A 105 12.05 -23.60 15.66
CA LEU A 105 10.74 -23.36 15.07
C LEU A 105 10.16 -21.99 15.43
N ILE A 106 10.31 -21.55 16.68
CA ILE A 106 9.86 -20.22 17.12
C ILE A 106 10.60 -19.12 16.35
N ILE A 107 11.94 -19.23 16.26
CA ILE A 107 12.77 -18.25 15.54
C ILE A 107 12.39 -18.22 14.05
N ALA A 108 12.21 -19.38 13.41
CA ALA A 108 11.78 -19.47 12.02
C ALA A 108 10.39 -18.85 11.78
N SER A 109 9.45 -19.06 12.71
CA SER A 109 8.11 -18.48 12.65
C SER A 109 8.14 -16.95 12.77
N ILE A 110 8.92 -16.42 13.72
CA ILE A 110 9.11 -14.97 13.89
C ILE A 110 9.74 -14.37 12.63
N PHE A 111 10.79 -15.00 12.10
CA PHE A 111 11.44 -14.55 10.87
C PHE A 111 10.46 -14.53 9.69
N PHE A 112 9.68 -15.60 9.51
CA PHE A 112 8.65 -15.66 8.48
C PHE A 112 7.60 -14.56 8.65
N ALA A 113 7.12 -14.31 9.87
CA ALA A 113 6.17 -13.24 10.16
C ALA A 113 6.73 -11.85 9.80
N ILE A 114 7.99 -11.59 10.11
CA ILE A 114 8.67 -10.33 9.74
C ILE A 114 8.72 -10.17 8.22
N VAL A 115 9.09 -11.22 7.48
CA VAL A 115 9.12 -11.19 6.02
C VAL A 115 7.74 -10.88 5.44
N VAL A 116 6.68 -11.51 5.95
CA VAL A 116 5.30 -11.26 5.52
C VAL A 116 4.90 -9.80 5.79
N ILE A 117 5.21 -9.26 6.97
CA ILE A 117 4.93 -7.86 7.33
C ILE A 117 5.64 -6.91 6.37
N LEU A 118 6.92 -7.16 6.05
CA LEU A 118 7.69 -6.34 5.11
C LEU A 118 7.08 -6.35 3.70
N ILE A 119 6.63 -7.52 3.22
CA ILE A 119 5.96 -7.64 1.92
C ILE A 119 4.66 -6.83 1.91
N ILE A 120 3.84 -6.95 2.95
CA ILE A 120 2.58 -6.19 3.07
C ILE A 120 2.85 -4.68 3.11
N PHE A 121 3.85 -4.26 3.89
CA PHE A 121 4.25 -2.85 3.99
C PHE A 121 4.71 -2.30 2.63
N PHE A 122 5.56 -3.04 1.93
CA PHE A 122 6.02 -2.66 0.59
C PHE A 122 4.86 -2.57 -0.40
N LEU A 123 3.94 -3.53 -0.38
CA LEU A 123 2.73 -3.53 -1.22
C LEU A 123 1.85 -2.31 -0.92
N PHE A 124 1.65 -1.97 0.35
CA PHE A 124 0.89 -0.80 0.77
C PHE A 124 1.50 0.50 0.24
N MET A 125 2.83 0.68 0.39
CA MET A 125 3.53 1.84 -0.17
C MET A 125 3.38 1.92 -1.69
N TYR A 126 3.49 0.77 -2.36
CA TYR A 126 3.37 0.68 -3.81
C TYR A 126 1.98 1.10 -4.30
N LEU A 127 0.92 0.55 -3.68
CA LEU A 127 -0.47 0.91 -3.98
C LEU A 127 -0.75 2.38 -3.72
N ASN A 128 -0.26 2.93 -2.61
CA ASN A 128 -0.43 4.35 -2.30
C ASN A 128 0.26 5.25 -3.35
N SER A 129 1.45 4.86 -3.83
CA SER A 129 2.12 5.56 -4.92
C SER A 129 1.34 5.47 -6.24
N LEU A 130 0.75 4.32 -6.54
CA LEU A 130 -0.07 4.14 -7.75
C LEU A 130 -1.33 5.00 -7.69
N HIS A 131 -2.01 5.03 -6.54
CA HIS A 131 -3.17 5.88 -6.28
C HIS A 131 -2.82 7.36 -6.43
N TYR A 132 -1.66 7.79 -5.91
CA TYR A 132 -1.19 9.17 -6.08
C TYR A 132 -0.99 9.54 -7.54
N LEU A 133 -0.34 8.68 -8.34
CA LEU A 133 -0.16 8.90 -9.78
C LEU A 133 -1.49 8.97 -10.52
N HIS A 134 -2.44 8.09 -10.18
CA HIS A 134 -3.77 8.10 -10.76
C HIS A 134 -4.50 9.42 -10.46
N ARG A 135 -4.47 9.88 -9.21
CA ARG A 135 -5.07 11.16 -8.82
C ARG A 135 -4.48 12.33 -9.59
N GLN A 136 -3.14 12.41 -9.69
CA GLN A 136 -2.50 13.47 -10.47
C GLN A 136 -2.93 13.46 -11.93
N LEU A 137 -3.08 12.26 -12.51
CA LEU A 137 -3.48 12.09 -13.89
C LEU A 137 -4.91 12.62 -14.12
N LEU A 138 -5.84 12.35 -13.20
CA LEU A 138 -7.20 12.90 -13.23
C LEU A 138 -7.22 14.43 -13.18
N ILE A 139 -6.43 15.05 -12.30
CA ILE A 139 -6.37 16.52 -12.19
C ILE A 139 -5.81 17.13 -13.50
N ILE A 140 -4.78 16.50 -14.08
CA ILE A 140 -4.21 16.96 -15.36
C ILE A 140 -5.22 16.82 -16.50
N GLU A 141 -6.00 15.74 -16.53
CA GLU A 141 -7.05 15.54 -17.53
C GLU A 141 -8.15 16.59 -17.42
N GLU A 142 -8.61 16.87 -16.19
CA GLU A 142 -9.58 17.92 -15.90
C GLU A 142 -9.11 19.29 -16.39
N VAL A 143 -7.91 19.73 -16.01
CA VAL A 143 -7.34 21.03 -16.45
C VAL A 143 -7.17 21.09 -17.97
N ARG A 144 -6.86 19.96 -18.62
CA ARG A 144 -6.72 19.91 -20.07
C ARG A 144 -8.07 19.99 -20.78
N ASP A 145 -9.10 19.37 -20.23
CA ASP A 145 -10.45 19.40 -20.79
C ASP A 145 -11.10 20.78 -20.59
N ASP A 146 -10.82 21.48 -19.48
CA ASP A 146 -11.23 22.88 -19.25
C ASP A 146 -10.63 23.89 -20.26
N ARG A 147 -9.51 23.52 -20.92
CA ARG A 147 -8.78 24.38 -21.89
C ARG A 147 -9.13 24.11 -23.36
N LYS A 148 -9.93 23.08 -23.65
CA LYS A 148 -10.37 22.76 -25.01
C LYS A 148 -11.59 23.57 -25.39
#